data_AF-A0A1R4A8U4-F1
#
_entry.id   AF-A0A1R4A8U4-F1
#
_cell.length_a   1.000
_cell.length_b   1.000
_cell.length_c   1.000
_cell.angle_alpha   90.00
_cell.angle_beta   90.00
_cell.angle_gamma   90.00
#
_symmetry.space_group_name_H-M   'P 1'
#
loop_
_entity.id
_entity.type
_entity.pdbx_description
1 polymer ?
#
loop_
_entity_poly.entity_id
_entity_poly.type
_entity_poly.pdbx_seq_one_letter_code
_entity_poly.pdbx_strand_id
1 'polypeptide(L)'
;MKTMKAILTKKETGTEQIRLDLAWELFFPGSIGKHPHYSDLLYPFTNWLWTVLGNQSGFMRQEQNVTKIFKINDMEESSLVFLIRILSMWFDEVIIDIDDESNKNQWTFPITNVYDENLDESEKAQQLIAENYSFRNLMPLLGPSRVFATVELLGPDQVSARLHSHSTIDEFYLILDGTATLRMNGKERVVKRGDFISKPAGPDLTSQILADQGTSVRILDIEVHPNADPRTKEVVHYPDHGEILLHGHGWSSIIPDSALMNTNEFDKNYEKGYYRKKDGSWEPKDIPGYEKRID
;
A
#
# COMPACT_ATOMS: atom_id res chain seq x y z
N MET A 1 27.15 -25.11 -5.13
CA MET A 1 26.65 -23.72 -5.11
C MET A 1 26.71 -23.24 -3.67
N LYS A 2 26.98 -21.96 -3.41
CA LYS A 2 26.78 -21.40 -2.05
C LYS A 2 25.27 -21.43 -1.79
N THR A 3 24.84 -21.97 -0.66
CA THR A 3 23.43 -22.05 -0.28
C THR A 3 23.15 -21.08 0.87
N MET A 4 22.08 -20.31 0.78
CA MET A 4 21.57 -19.41 1.81
C MET A 4 20.37 -20.06 2.51
N LYS A 5 20.40 -20.11 3.84
CA LYS A 5 19.39 -20.80 4.65
C LYS A 5 18.78 -19.86 5.68
N ALA A 6 17.46 -19.82 5.75
CA ALA A 6 16.70 -19.22 6.85
C ALA A 6 16.20 -20.31 7.79
N ILE A 7 16.35 -20.10 9.10
CA ILE A 7 15.80 -20.98 10.15
C ILE A 7 14.88 -20.14 11.03
N LEU A 8 13.58 -20.42 11.00
CA LEU A 8 12.58 -19.86 11.89
C LEU A 8 12.50 -20.73 13.14
N THR A 9 12.71 -20.17 14.33
CA THR A 9 12.66 -20.93 15.59
C THR A 9 12.06 -20.14 16.74
N LYS A 10 11.39 -20.85 17.65
CA LYS A 10 10.96 -20.34 18.96
C LYS A 10 12.07 -20.38 20.00
N LYS A 11 13.21 -21.02 19.74
CA LYS A 11 14.30 -21.20 20.70
C LYS A 11 15.23 -19.98 20.67
N GLU A 12 15.70 -19.57 21.84
CA GLU A 12 16.84 -18.64 21.89
C GLU A 12 18.11 -19.44 21.63
N THR A 13 18.94 -18.96 20.72
CA THR A 13 20.18 -19.62 20.33
C THR A 13 21.35 -18.82 20.87
N GLY A 14 22.45 -19.47 21.27
CA GLY A 14 23.69 -18.77 21.64
C GLY A 14 24.40 -18.05 20.48
N THR A 15 23.79 -18.02 19.29
CA THR A 15 24.23 -17.33 18.08
C THR A 15 23.38 -16.09 17.82
N GLU A 16 23.88 -15.13 17.04
CA GLU A 16 23.13 -13.94 16.65
C GLU A 16 21.84 -14.31 15.90
N GLN A 17 20.70 -13.81 16.38
CA GLN A 17 19.37 -14.05 15.79
C GLN A 17 18.74 -12.74 15.32
N ILE A 18 18.09 -12.77 14.16
CA ILE A 18 17.17 -11.70 13.74
C ILE A 18 15.89 -11.85 14.57
N ARG A 19 15.56 -10.82 15.34
CA ARG A 19 14.45 -10.80 16.30
C ARG A 19 13.12 -10.44 15.62
N LEU A 20 12.57 -11.37 14.82
CA LEU A 20 11.23 -11.21 14.24
C LEU A 20 10.15 -11.16 15.30
N ASP A 21 10.34 -11.85 16.43
CA ASP A 21 9.47 -11.81 17.60
C ASP A 21 9.25 -10.38 18.12
N LEU A 22 10.33 -9.61 18.29
CA LEU A 22 10.26 -8.21 18.72
C LEU A 22 9.78 -7.28 17.61
N ALA A 23 10.22 -7.51 16.38
CA ALA A 23 9.79 -6.69 15.25
C ALA A 23 8.28 -6.84 15.02
N TRP A 24 7.74 -8.05 15.10
CA TRP A 24 6.30 -8.30 14.95
C TRP A 24 5.49 -7.54 15.99
N GLU A 25 5.90 -7.56 17.25
CA GLU A 25 5.24 -6.80 18.32
C GLU A 25 5.32 -5.28 18.08
N LEU A 26 6.47 -4.79 17.58
CA LEU A 26 6.66 -3.37 17.27
C LEU A 26 5.77 -2.89 16.11
N PHE A 27 5.69 -3.66 15.03
CA PHE A 27 4.93 -3.29 13.84
C PHE A 27 3.43 -3.58 13.98
N PHE A 28 3.05 -4.59 14.77
CA PHE A 28 1.67 -5.05 14.94
C PHE A 28 1.29 -5.14 16.42
N PRO A 29 1.27 -4.00 17.15
CA PRO A 29 0.97 -3.99 18.58
C PRO A 29 -0.43 -4.52 18.85
N GLY A 30 -0.54 -5.49 19.77
CA GLY A 30 -1.81 -6.15 20.10
C GLY A 30 -2.18 -7.37 19.24
N SER A 31 -1.38 -7.67 18.20
CA SER A 31 -1.59 -8.79 17.26
C SER A 31 -0.39 -9.73 17.20
N ILE A 32 0.21 -10.01 18.37
CA ILE A 32 1.38 -10.91 18.47
C ILE A 32 1.03 -12.26 17.84
N GLY A 33 1.83 -12.68 16.86
CA GLY A 33 1.65 -13.97 16.18
C GLY A 33 0.55 -14.01 15.12
N LYS A 34 -0.36 -13.02 15.12
CA LYS A 34 -1.52 -12.99 14.23
C LYS A 34 -1.18 -12.28 12.93
N HIS A 35 -1.75 -12.75 11.82
CA HIS A 35 -1.52 -12.10 10.55
C HIS A 35 -2.29 -10.77 10.56
N PRO A 36 -1.61 -9.65 10.27
CA PRO A 36 -2.26 -8.35 10.20
C PRO A 36 -3.41 -8.39 9.19
N HIS A 37 -4.52 -7.75 9.53
CA HIS A 37 -5.70 -7.72 8.67
C HIS A 37 -5.40 -6.91 7.40
N TYR A 38 -6.25 -7.01 6.37
CA TYR A 38 -6.15 -6.22 5.13
C TYR A 38 -5.90 -4.71 5.37
N SER A 39 -6.43 -4.17 6.48
CA SER A 39 -6.30 -2.75 6.88
C SER A 39 -5.00 -2.41 7.59
N ASP A 40 -4.29 -3.41 8.13
CA ASP A 40 -3.04 -3.22 8.84
C ASP A 40 -1.90 -3.18 7.81
N LEU A 41 -1.19 -2.07 7.74
CA LEU A 41 -0.11 -1.89 6.77
C LEU A 41 1.00 -2.91 7.05
N LEU A 42 1.10 -3.96 6.23
CA LEU A 42 2.21 -4.93 6.23
C LEU A 42 3.51 -4.34 5.66
N TYR A 43 3.38 -3.35 4.78
CA TYR A 43 4.48 -2.75 4.03
C TYR A 43 5.62 -2.19 4.91
N PRO A 44 5.36 -1.50 6.04
CA PRO A 44 6.41 -1.07 6.96
C PRO A 44 7.26 -2.24 7.49
N PHE A 45 6.62 -3.36 7.85
CA PHE A 45 7.31 -4.55 8.33
C PHE A 45 8.16 -5.19 7.23
N THR A 46 7.59 -5.39 6.03
CA THR A 46 8.33 -5.98 4.91
C THR A 46 9.50 -5.09 4.47
N ASN A 47 9.32 -3.77 4.47
CA ASN A 47 10.38 -2.80 4.15
C ASN A 47 11.53 -2.84 5.17
N TRP A 48 11.20 -2.95 6.46
CA TRP A 48 12.20 -3.14 7.50
C TRP A 48 12.95 -4.46 7.30
N LEU A 49 12.23 -5.55 7.06
CA LEU A 49 12.84 -6.86 6.86
C LEU A 49 13.76 -6.86 5.62
N TRP A 50 13.35 -6.21 4.53
CA TRP A 50 14.21 -6.00 3.35
C TRP A 50 15.49 -5.26 3.66
N THR A 51 15.41 -4.24 4.50
CA THR A 51 16.60 -3.48 4.92
C THR A 51 17.53 -4.37 5.76
N VAL A 52 16.98 -5.15 6.70
CA VAL A 52 17.76 -6.10 7.51
C VAL A 52 18.43 -7.15 6.62
N LEU A 53 17.67 -7.79 5.73
CA LEU A 53 18.18 -8.84 4.84
C LEU A 53 19.21 -8.28 3.85
N GLY A 54 18.98 -7.10 3.26
CA GLY A 54 19.95 -6.46 2.36
C GLY A 54 21.26 -6.11 3.05
N ASN A 55 21.21 -5.74 4.32
CA ASN A 55 22.40 -5.43 5.10
C ASN A 55 23.13 -6.67 5.60
N GLN A 56 22.40 -7.77 5.89
CA GLN A 56 22.95 -8.94 6.60
C GLN A 56 23.13 -10.19 5.72
N SER A 57 22.51 -10.22 4.54
CA SER A 57 22.41 -11.37 3.64
C SER A 57 22.63 -10.92 2.20
N GLY A 58 22.87 -11.88 1.29
CA GLY A 58 22.95 -11.60 -0.15
C GLY A 58 24.14 -12.29 -0.82
N PHE A 59 23.89 -12.78 -2.03
CA PHE A 59 24.85 -13.60 -2.78
C PHE A 59 26.13 -12.84 -3.17
N MET A 60 26.07 -11.50 -3.25
CA MET A 60 27.21 -10.64 -3.56
C MET A 60 28.18 -10.48 -2.38
N ARG A 61 27.81 -10.92 -1.16
CA ARG A 61 28.72 -10.98 -0.02
C ARG A 61 29.66 -12.16 -0.21
N GLN A 62 30.97 -11.94 -0.08
CA GLN A 62 31.97 -12.99 -0.32
C GLN A 62 32.00 -14.08 0.75
N GLU A 63 31.36 -13.86 1.89
CA GLU A 63 31.15 -14.86 2.94
C GLU A 63 30.54 -16.15 2.33
N GLN A 64 31.02 -17.31 2.78
CA GLN A 64 30.54 -18.62 2.31
C GLN A 64 29.43 -19.10 3.25
N ASN A 65 28.32 -19.61 2.70
CA ASN A 65 27.20 -20.25 3.41
C ASN A 65 26.60 -19.41 4.54
N VAL A 66 25.62 -18.58 4.20
CA VAL A 66 24.93 -17.72 5.17
C VAL A 66 23.69 -18.45 5.69
N THR A 67 23.79 -18.98 6.91
CA THR A 67 22.61 -19.38 7.69
C THR A 67 22.17 -18.21 8.55
N LYS A 68 20.91 -17.80 8.43
CA LYS A 68 20.29 -16.80 9.30
C LYS A 68 19.23 -17.46 10.17
N ILE A 69 19.32 -17.19 11.46
CA ILE A 69 18.35 -17.67 12.45
C ILE A 69 17.42 -16.51 12.78
N PHE A 70 16.13 -16.77 12.68
CA PHE A 70 15.05 -15.85 12.95
C PHE A 70 14.30 -16.34 14.18
N LYS A 71 14.35 -15.55 15.25
CA LYS A 71 13.55 -15.79 16.44
C LYS A 71 12.13 -15.30 16.18
N ILE A 72 11.14 -16.17 16.34
CA ILE A 72 9.71 -15.85 16.16
C ILE A 72 8.92 -16.10 17.45
N ASN A 73 7.75 -15.46 17.54
CA ASN A 73 6.71 -15.79 18.51
C ASN A 73 5.98 -17.09 18.11
N ASP A 74 5.04 -17.53 18.94
CA ASP A 74 3.97 -18.41 18.44
C ASP A 74 3.18 -17.64 17.36
N MET A 75 3.04 -18.25 16.19
CA MET A 75 2.49 -17.62 14.99
C MET A 75 1.30 -18.44 14.49
N GLU A 76 0.25 -17.76 14.04
CA GLU A 76 -0.83 -18.38 13.28
C GLU A 76 -0.31 -18.88 11.93
N GLU A 77 -1.03 -19.82 11.31
CA GLU A 77 -0.65 -20.43 10.03
C GLU A 77 -0.46 -19.37 8.94
N SER A 78 -1.39 -18.41 8.84
CA SER A 78 -1.31 -17.29 7.90
C SER A 78 0.00 -16.49 8.05
N SER A 79 0.39 -16.15 9.28
CA SER A 79 1.65 -15.45 9.60
C SER A 79 2.89 -16.25 9.20
N LEU A 80 2.88 -17.57 9.42
CA LEU A 80 3.97 -18.44 9.02
C LEU A 80 4.08 -18.52 7.49
N VAL A 81 2.96 -18.74 6.79
CA VAL A 81 2.90 -18.77 5.33
C VAL A 81 3.41 -17.46 4.73
N PHE A 82 3.02 -16.33 5.31
CA PHE A 82 3.53 -15.00 4.95
C PHE A 82 5.06 -14.90 5.08
N LEU A 83 5.61 -15.24 6.25
CA LEU A 83 7.05 -15.19 6.49
C LEU A 83 7.82 -16.13 5.55
N ILE A 84 7.28 -17.32 5.28
CA ILE A 84 7.87 -18.28 4.34
C ILE A 84 7.95 -17.68 2.93
N ARG A 85 6.86 -17.07 2.43
CA ARG A 85 6.83 -16.42 1.11
C ARG A 85 7.91 -15.33 1.00
N ILE A 86 7.98 -14.45 1.99
CA ILE A 86 8.92 -13.33 2.04
C ILE A 86 10.37 -13.81 2.15
N LEU A 87 10.66 -14.79 3.01
CA LEU A 87 12.01 -15.34 3.13
C LEU A 87 12.44 -16.14 1.90
N SER A 88 11.50 -16.80 1.20
CA SER A 88 11.80 -17.54 -0.03
C SER A 88 12.31 -16.65 -1.17
N MET A 89 12.07 -15.34 -1.11
CA MET A 89 12.65 -14.37 -2.06
C MET A 89 14.15 -14.13 -1.82
N TRP A 90 14.68 -14.47 -0.65
CA TRP A 90 16.06 -14.16 -0.23
C TRP A 90 16.92 -15.37 0.06
N PHE A 91 16.31 -16.52 0.35
CA PHE A 91 16.99 -17.74 0.78
C PHE A 91 16.64 -18.91 -0.14
N ASP A 92 17.57 -19.85 -0.30
CA ASP A 92 17.38 -21.09 -1.07
C ASP A 92 16.61 -22.14 -0.26
N GLU A 93 16.69 -22.05 1.08
CA GLU A 93 16.00 -22.92 2.02
C GLU A 93 15.37 -22.10 3.15
N VAL A 94 14.12 -22.40 3.49
CA VAL A 94 13.41 -21.86 4.65
C VAL A 94 13.01 -23.03 5.54
N ILE A 95 13.59 -23.12 6.73
CA ILE A 95 13.38 -24.22 7.69
C ILE A 95 12.59 -23.71 8.89
N ILE A 96 11.64 -24.51 9.36
CA ILE A 96 10.84 -24.22 10.55
C ILE A 96 11.26 -25.20 11.66
N ASP A 97 11.99 -24.71 12.65
CA ASP A 97 12.41 -25.43 13.85
C ASP A 97 11.61 -24.94 15.06
N ILE A 98 10.32 -25.26 15.04
CA ILE A 98 9.35 -24.88 16.08
C ILE A 98 9.15 -26.02 17.09
N ASP A 99 9.21 -27.29 16.67
CA ASP A 99 8.94 -28.47 17.52
C ASP A 99 9.82 -29.71 17.21
N ASP A 100 11.08 -29.54 16.75
CA ASP A 100 12.05 -30.62 16.43
C ASP A 100 11.62 -31.68 15.37
N GLU A 101 10.39 -31.63 14.84
CA GLU A 101 9.85 -32.63 13.89
C GLU A 101 9.89 -32.23 12.40
N SER A 102 10.28 -31.00 12.04
CA SER A 102 10.25 -30.57 10.63
C SER A 102 11.46 -29.76 10.17
N ASN A 103 12.63 -30.40 10.09
CA ASN A 103 13.78 -29.88 9.33
C ASN A 103 13.57 -29.92 7.79
N LYS A 104 12.32 -29.91 7.33
CA LYS A 104 11.98 -29.91 5.90
C LYS A 104 12.05 -28.48 5.37
N ASN A 105 12.61 -28.34 4.18
CA ASN A 105 12.56 -27.09 3.44
C ASN A 105 11.10 -26.73 3.09
N GLN A 106 10.66 -25.59 3.59
CA GLN A 106 9.35 -24.98 3.35
C GLN A 106 9.39 -23.91 2.26
N TRP A 107 10.54 -23.71 1.61
CA TRP A 107 10.70 -22.74 0.54
C TRP A 107 9.56 -22.85 -0.49
N THR A 108 9.02 -21.72 -0.90
CA THR A 108 7.91 -21.65 -1.86
C THR A 108 8.13 -20.53 -2.87
N PHE A 109 7.53 -20.68 -4.05
CA PHE A 109 7.55 -19.62 -5.04
C PHE A 109 6.71 -18.43 -4.55
N PRO A 110 7.22 -17.19 -4.64
CA PRO A 110 6.45 -15.99 -4.33
C PRO A 110 5.51 -15.66 -5.49
N ILE A 111 4.48 -16.49 -5.68
CA ILE A 111 3.51 -16.36 -6.77
C ILE A 111 2.10 -16.27 -6.20
N THR A 112 1.27 -15.49 -6.88
CA THR A 112 -0.16 -15.41 -6.64
C THR A 112 -0.86 -15.34 -7.99
N ASN A 113 -1.93 -16.10 -8.16
CA ASN A 113 -2.74 -16.07 -9.36
C ASN A 113 -3.92 -15.11 -9.18
N VAL A 114 -4.04 -14.13 -10.08
CA VAL A 114 -5.09 -13.11 -10.03
C VAL A 114 -6.52 -13.63 -10.27
N TYR A 115 -6.68 -14.90 -10.66
CA TYR A 115 -7.97 -15.56 -10.89
C TYR A 115 -8.34 -16.61 -9.85
N ASP A 116 -7.37 -17.13 -9.09
CA ASP A 116 -7.64 -18.23 -8.16
C ASP A 116 -8.56 -17.77 -7.03
N GLU A 117 -9.47 -18.67 -6.64
CA GLU A 117 -10.40 -18.53 -5.52
C GLU A 117 -9.97 -19.38 -4.31
N ASN A 118 -9.20 -20.45 -4.55
CA ASN A 118 -8.63 -21.27 -3.48
C ASN A 118 -7.29 -20.68 -3.04
N LEU A 119 -7.39 -19.72 -2.12
CA LEU A 119 -6.25 -18.97 -1.60
C LEU A 119 -5.57 -19.70 -0.45
N ASP A 120 -4.27 -19.47 -0.24
CA ASP A 120 -3.63 -19.87 1.01
C ASP A 120 -4.01 -18.92 2.17
N GLU A 121 -3.63 -19.28 3.38
CA GLU A 121 -4.05 -18.54 4.58
C GLU A 121 -3.49 -17.11 4.65
N SER A 122 -2.34 -16.82 4.04
CA SER A 122 -1.80 -15.46 3.98
C SER A 122 -2.52 -14.61 2.94
N GLU A 123 -2.87 -15.19 1.78
CA GLU A 123 -3.68 -14.55 0.76
C GLU A 123 -5.11 -14.24 1.26
N LYS A 124 -5.74 -15.18 1.98
CA LYS A 124 -7.05 -14.95 2.62
C LYS A 124 -7.00 -13.80 3.61
N ALA A 125 -5.93 -13.70 4.41
CA ALA A 125 -5.75 -12.63 5.38
C ALA A 125 -5.58 -11.24 4.72
N GLN A 126 -5.25 -11.20 3.43
CA GLN A 126 -5.13 -9.99 2.61
C GLN A 126 -6.29 -9.79 1.65
N GLN A 127 -7.44 -10.40 1.95
CA GLN A 127 -8.68 -10.24 1.21
C GLN A 127 -9.72 -9.47 2.04
N LEU A 128 -10.36 -8.50 1.41
CA LEU A 128 -11.61 -7.91 1.86
C LEU A 128 -12.74 -8.48 1.00
N ILE A 129 -13.73 -9.12 1.61
CA ILE A 129 -14.90 -9.68 0.91
C ILE A 129 -16.16 -9.03 1.47
N ALA A 130 -17.01 -8.54 0.59
CA ALA A 130 -18.37 -8.11 0.86
C ALA A 130 -19.34 -8.83 -0.08
N GLU A 131 -20.64 -8.59 0.07
CA GLU A 131 -21.69 -9.29 -0.69
C GLU A 131 -21.49 -9.23 -2.22
N ASN A 132 -21.12 -8.07 -2.75
CA ASN A 132 -21.01 -7.83 -4.19
C ASN A 132 -19.64 -7.30 -4.64
N TYR A 133 -18.63 -7.30 -3.77
CA TYR A 133 -17.27 -6.94 -4.18
C TYR A 133 -16.22 -7.66 -3.35
N SER A 134 -15.03 -7.80 -3.90
CA SER A 134 -13.85 -8.23 -3.14
C SER A 134 -12.59 -7.50 -3.59
N PHE A 135 -11.70 -7.22 -2.65
CA PHE A 135 -10.37 -6.68 -2.90
C PHE A 135 -9.34 -7.65 -2.36
N ARG A 136 -8.24 -7.86 -3.09
CA ARG A 136 -7.10 -8.66 -2.63
C ARG A 136 -5.79 -7.94 -2.85
N ASN A 137 -5.13 -7.55 -1.77
CA ASN A 137 -3.83 -6.89 -1.81
C ASN A 137 -2.74 -7.91 -2.13
N LEU A 138 -2.06 -7.74 -3.27
CA LEU A 138 -1.02 -8.67 -3.71
C LEU A 138 0.35 -8.32 -3.13
N MET A 139 0.61 -7.04 -2.91
CA MET A 139 1.96 -6.54 -2.70
C MET A 139 2.57 -6.88 -1.34
N PRO A 140 1.82 -6.98 -0.22
CA PRO A 140 2.35 -7.53 1.01
C PRO A 140 2.95 -8.93 0.82
N LEU A 141 2.40 -9.72 -0.11
CA LEU A 141 2.78 -11.12 -0.36
C LEU A 141 3.92 -11.26 -1.36
N LEU A 142 4.09 -10.28 -2.24
CA LEU A 142 5.03 -10.32 -3.37
C LEU A 142 6.25 -9.40 -3.21
N GLY A 143 6.27 -8.56 -2.17
CA GLY A 143 7.48 -7.90 -1.69
C GLY A 143 7.90 -6.54 -2.31
N PRO A 144 7.31 -5.96 -3.38
CA PRO A 144 7.71 -4.62 -3.79
C PRO A 144 7.18 -3.57 -2.82
N SER A 145 7.99 -2.54 -2.60
CA SER A 145 7.71 -1.51 -1.58
C SER A 145 7.06 -0.24 -2.12
N ARG A 146 7.11 -0.02 -3.44
CA ARG A 146 6.61 1.18 -4.11
C ARG A 146 5.49 0.93 -5.11
N VAL A 147 5.23 -0.34 -5.41
CA VAL A 147 4.14 -0.76 -6.28
C VAL A 147 3.11 -1.40 -5.37
N PHE A 148 1.88 -0.89 -5.42
CA PHE A 148 0.73 -1.36 -4.68
C PHE A 148 -0.24 -1.90 -5.73
N ALA A 149 -0.62 -3.15 -5.60
CA ALA A 149 -1.44 -3.81 -6.62
C ALA A 149 -2.51 -4.64 -5.95
N THR A 150 -3.73 -4.41 -6.40
CA THR A 150 -4.95 -4.95 -5.83
C THR A 150 -5.76 -5.60 -6.92
N VAL A 151 -6.18 -6.85 -6.69
CA VAL A 151 -7.20 -7.45 -7.54
C VAL A 151 -8.55 -7.08 -6.98
N GLU A 152 -9.32 -6.35 -7.77
CA GLU A 152 -10.70 -6.00 -7.47
C GLU A 152 -11.63 -6.90 -8.26
N LEU A 153 -12.64 -7.44 -7.61
CA LEU A 153 -13.80 -8.03 -8.25
C LEU A 153 -15.01 -7.21 -7.85
N LEU A 154 -15.60 -6.53 -8.82
CA LEU A 154 -16.78 -5.70 -8.63
C LEU A 154 -17.97 -6.42 -9.25
N GLY A 155 -19.01 -6.69 -8.46
CA GLY A 155 -20.29 -7.18 -8.95
C GLY A 155 -21.04 -6.08 -9.73
N PRO A 156 -22.17 -6.43 -10.37
CA PRO A 156 -23.00 -5.44 -11.06
C PRO A 156 -23.36 -4.25 -10.17
N ASP A 157 -23.37 -3.07 -10.77
CA ASP A 157 -23.70 -1.78 -10.14
C ASP A 157 -22.75 -1.34 -9.01
N GLN A 158 -21.59 -2.00 -8.85
CA GLN A 158 -20.53 -1.56 -7.94
C GLN A 158 -19.57 -0.57 -8.61
N VAL A 159 -18.81 0.14 -7.77
CA VAL A 159 -17.77 1.09 -8.20
C VAL A 159 -16.46 0.76 -7.51
N SER A 160 -15.35 0.93 -8.23
CA SER A 160 -14.00 0.68 -7.70
C SER A 160 -13.66 1.69 -6.58
N ALA A 161 -13.81 2.98 -6.89
CA ALA A 161 -13.52 4.10 -5.99
C ALA A 161 -14.47 5.28 -6.27
N ARG A 162 -14.38 6.35 -5.47
CA ARG A 162 -14.94 7.66 -5.85
C ARG A 162 -14.19 8.21 -7.06
N LEU A 163 -14.81 9.07 -7.86
CA LEU A 163 -14.10 9.81 -8.90
C LEU A 163 -13.00 10.67 -8.27
N HIS A 164 -11.73 10.43 -8.61
CA HIS A 164 -10.61 11.09 -7.95
C HIS A 164 -9.33 11.16 -8.78
N SER A 165 -8.41 12.05 -8.37
CA SER A 165 -7.06 12.20 -8.93
C SER A 165 -5.99 12.31 -7.83
N HIS A 166 -4.86 11.66 -8.02
CA HIS A 166 -3.71 11.71 -7.12
C HIS A 166 -2.72 12.81 -7.53
N SER A 167 -2.20 13.58 -6.58
CA SER A 167 -1.17 14.59 -6.88
C SER A 167 0.22 14.01 -7.09
N THR A 168 0.50 12.81 -6.55
CA THR A 168 1.86 12.23 -6.51
C THR A 168 1.96 10.76 -6.88
N ILE A 169 0.84 10.05 -6.96
CA ILE A 169 0.79 8.60 -7.24
C ILE A 169 0.38 8.43 -8.71
N ASP A 170 1.20 7.72 -9.47
CA ASP A 170 0.78 7.21 -10.78
C ASP A 170 -0.06 5.95 -10.55
N GLU A 171 -1.13 5.77 -11.31
CA GLU A 171 -2.04 4.64 -11.15
C GLU A 171 -2.35 4.02 -12.52
N PHE A 172 -2.53 2.70 -12.54
CA PHE A 172 -2.88 1.96 -13.73
C PHE A 172 -3.97 0.95 -13.42
N TYR A 173 -4.90 0.79 -14.38
CA TYR A 173 -5.88 -0.28 -14.32
C TYR A 173 -5.67 -1.22 -15.49
N LEU A 174 -5.64 -2.52 -15.22
CA LEU A 174 -5.79 -3.55 -16.24
C LEU A 174 -7.13 -4.26 -16.02
N ILE A 175 -8.01 -4.19 -17.01
CA ILE A 175 -9.25 -4.98 -16.96
C ILE A 175 -8.88 -6.44 -17.24
N LEU A 176 -8.95 -7.27 -16.20
CA LEU A 176 -8.62 -8.69 -16.27
C LEU A 176 -9.78 -9.49 -16.88
N ASP A 177 -11.01 -9.16 -16.54
CA ASP A 177 -12.21 -9.82 -17.07
C ASP A 177 -13.45 -8.92 -16.99
N GLY A 178 -14.46 -9.22 -17.81
CA GLY A 178 -15.71 -8.45 -17.87
C GLY A 178 -15.62 -7.14 -18.67
N THR A 179 -16.65 -6.30 -18.47
CA THR A 179 -16.80 -4.99 -19.11
C THR A 179 -17.32 -3.96 -18.10
N ALA A 180 -16.87 -2.72 -18.21
CA ALA A 180 -17.19 -1.63 -17.29
C ALA A 180 -17.18 -0.28 -18.01
N THR A 181 -17.79 0.75 -17.43
CA THR A 181 -17.60 2.14 -17.87
C THR A 181 -16.43 2.77 -17.13
N LEU A 182 -15.44 3.27 -17.87
CA LEU A 182 -14.42 4.18 -17.36
C LEU A 182 -14.93 5.62 -17.48
N ARG A 183 -15.08 6.30 -16.35
CA ARG A 183 -15.17 7.78 -16.28
C ARG A 183 -13.75 8.32 -16.15
N MET A 184 -13.32 9.18 -17.06
CA MET A 184 -12.00 9.80 -17.01
C MET A 184 -12.02 11.20 -17.62
N ASN A 185 -11.60 12.21 -16.83
CA ASN A 185 -11.52 13.61 -17.25
C ASN A 185 -12.78 14.13 -17.99
N GLY A 186 -13.95 13.93 -17.36
CA GLY A 186 -15.25 14.35 -17.89
C GLY A 186 -15.74 13.58 -19.12
N LYS A 187 -15.08 12.47 -19.49
CA LYS A 187 -15.47 11.59 -20.59
C LYS A 187 -15.78 10.20 -20.07
N GLU A 188 -16.57 9.47 -20.83
CA GLU A 188 -16.92 8.09 -20.52
C GLU A 188 -16.59 7.17 -21.70
N ARG A 189 -16.12 5.95 -21.38
CA ARG A 189 -15.81 4.93 -22.37
C ARG A 189 -16.03 3.54 -21.76
N VAL A 190 -16.71 2.67 -22.50
CA VAL A 190 -16.75 1.24 -22.15
C VAL A 190 -15.37 0.63 -22.36
N VAL A 191 -14.86 0.00 -21.30
CA VAL A 191 -13.61 -0.76 -21.26
C VAL A 191 -13.91 -2.24 -21.07
N LYS A 192 -12.99 -3.09 -21.53
CA LYS A 192 -13.15 -4.55 -21.52
C LYS A 192 -11.83 -5.23 -21.22
N ARG A 193 -11.91 -6.55 -20.98
CA ARG A 193 -10.74 -7.42 -20.82
C ARG A 193 -9.58 -7.07 -21.78
N GLY A 194 -8.41 -6.85 -21.20
CA GLY A 194 -7.17 -6.53 -21.90
C GLY A 194 -6.93 -5.04 -22.11
N ASP A 195 -7.91 -4.17 -21.83
CA ASP A 195 -7.68 -2.73 -21.81
C ASP A 195 -6.77 -2.37 -20.62
N PHE A 196 -5.67 -1.69 -20.93
CA PHE A 196 -4.71 -1.15 -19.97
C PHE A 196 -4.80 0.37 -19.96
N ILE A 197 -5.10 0.93 -18.79
CA ILE A 197 -5.47 2.32 -18.59
C ILE A 197 -4.42 2.95 -17.70
N SER A 198 -3.98 4.16 -18.04
CA SER A 198 -3.01 4.92 -17.26
C SER A 198 -3.67 6.18 -16.71
N LYS A 199 -3.38 6.46 -15.44
CA LYS A 199 -3.68 7.69 -14.72
C LYS A 199 -2.37 8.23 -14.13
N PRO A 200 -1.62 9.04 -14.89
CA PRO A 200 -0.46 9.73 -14.33
C PRO A 200 -0.85 10.67 -13.18
N ALA A 201 0.08 10.86 -12.25
CA ALA A 201 -0.05 11.81 -11.16
C ALA A 201 -0.31 13.24 -11.69
N GLY A 202 -1.25 13.94 -11.06
CA GLY A 202 -1.66 15.29 -11.39
C GLY A 202 -3.12 15.55 -10.98
N PRO A 203 -3.47 16.78 -10.58
CA PRO A 203 -4.78 17.09 -9.97
C PRO A 203 -5.96 17.02 -10.95
N ASP A 204 -5.69 17.00 -12.26
CA ASP A 204 -6.75 17.18 -13.26
C ASP A 204 -7.23 15.87 -13.90
N LEU A 205 -6.42 14.79 -13.81
CA LEU A 205 -6.76 13.51 -14.43
C LEU A 205 -7.49 12.61 -13.44
N THR A 206 -8.81 12.81 -13.37
CA THR A 206 -9.68 12.00 -12.53
C THR A 206 -10.06 10.69 -13.22
N SER A 207 -10.21 9.62 -12.46
CA SER A 207 -10.68 8.30 -12.93
C SER A 207 -11.72 7.70 -11.99
N GLN A 208 -12.61 6.89 -12.56
CA GLN A 208 -13.48 5.97 -11.84
C GLN A 208 -13.90 4.83 -12.77
N ILE A 209 -13.96 3.59 -12.26
CA ILE A 209 -14.48 2.44 -12.99
C ILE A 209 -15.82 2.03 -12.38
N LEU A 210 -16.83 1.86 -13.24
CA LEU A 210 -18.20 1.47 -12.91
C LEU A 210 -18.51 0.09 -13.49
N ALA A 211 -18.96 -0.85 -12.66
CA ALA A 211 -19.41 -2.17 -13.07
C ALA A 211 -20.87 -2.14 -13.58
N ASP A 212 -21.18 -1.24 -14.51
CA ASP A 212 -22.54 -0.87 -14.95
C ASP A 212 -23.00 -1.58 -16.24
N GLN A 213 -22.23 -2.55 -16.72
CA GLN A 213 -22.52 -3.29 -17.97
C GLN A 213 -23.31 -4.59 -17.74
N GLY A 214 -23.91 -4.76 -16.55
CA GLY A 214 -24.73 -5.92 -16.19
C GLY A 214 -23.95 -7.21 -15.87
N THR A 215 -22.63 -7.16 -15.84
CA THR A 215 -21.73 -8.27 -15.48
C THR A 215 -20.71 -7.79 -14.46
N SER A 216 -20.20 -8.71 -13.63
CA SER A 216 -19.04 -8.41 -12.78
C SER A 216 -17.81 -8.04 -13.62
N VAL A 217 -16.95 -7.18 -13.09
CA VAL A 217 -15.67 -6.79 -13.69
C VAL A 217 -14.53 -7.12 -12.73
N ARG A 218 -13.44 -7.70 -13.27
CA ARG A 218 -12.21 -7.94 -12.52
C ARG A 218 -11.14 -6.96 -12.97
N ILE A 219 -10.53 -6.26 -12.04
CA ILE A 219 -9.57 -5.19 -12.30
C ILE A 219 -8.29 -5.53 -11.53
N LEU A 220 -7.14 -5.37 -12.18
CA LEU A 220 -5.87 -5.22 -11.49
C LEU A 220 -5.59 -3.72 -11.41
N ASP A 221 -5.80 -3.16 -10.22
CA ASP A 221 -5.41 -1.80 -9.87
C ASP A 221 -3.94 -1.80 -9.43
N ILE A 222 -3.16 -0.83 -9.90
CA ILE A 222 -1.72 -0.70 -9.70
C ILE A 222 -1.37 0.75 -9.43
N GLU A 223 -1.05 1.07 -8.19
CA GLU A 223 -0.50 2.35 -7.79
C GLU A 223 1.04 2.27 -7.73
N VAL A 224 1.70 3.31 -8.23
CA VAL A 224 3.14 3.51 -8.16
C VAL A 224 3.41 4.72 -7.29
N HIS A 225 3.91 4.45 -6.08
CA HIS A 225 4.17 5.45 -5.05
C HIS A 225 5.57 6.03 -5.20
N PRO A 226 5.75 7.33 -4.90
CA PRO A 226 7.05 7.98 -4.97
C PRO A 226 8.05 7.43 -3.93
N ASN A 227 7.55 6.87 -2.82
CA ASN A 227 8.37 6.26 -1.78
C ASN A 227 7.82 4.91 -1.34
N ALA A 228 8.64 4.18 -0.58
CA ALA A 228 8.30 2.86 -0.07
C ALA A 228 7.25 2.87 1.06
N ASP A 229 7.04 4.02 1.67
CA ASP A 229 6.02 4.22 2.70
C ASP A 229 4.76 4.78 2.02
N PRO A 230 3.62 4.07 2.05
CA PRO A 230 2.39 4.55 1.41
C PRO A 230 1.81 5.79 2.08
N ARG A 231 2.30 6.18 3.26
CA ARG A 231 1.86 7.40 3.98
C ARG A 231 2.60 8.64 3.49
N THR A 232 3.10 8.64 2.27
CA THR A 232 3.64 9.85 1.65
C THR A 232 2.59 10.93 1.58
N LYS A 233 3.03 12.19 1.71
CA LYS A 233 2.11 13.31 1.62
C LYS A 233 1.58 13.42 0.21
N GLU A 234 0.26 13.44 0.08
CA GLU A 234 -0.38 13.77 -1.17
C GLU A 234 -1.67 14.58 -0.94
N VAL A 235 -2.12 15.17 -2.04
CA VAL A 235 -3.42 15.79 -2.19
C VAL A 235 -4.25 14.92 -3.15
N VAL A 236 -5.43 14.50 -2.72
CA VAL A 236 -6.40 13.79 -3.57
C VAL A 236 -7.61 14.68 -3.78
N HIS A 237 -7.98 14.93 -5.04
CA HIS A 237 -9.18 15.70 -5.38
C HIS A 237 -10.33 14.77 -5.74
N TYR A 238 -11.49 14.98 -5.11
CA TYR A 238 -12.74 14.26 -5.35
C TYR A 238 -13.79 15.24 -5.92
N PRO A 239 -13.78 15.52 -7.23
CA PRO A 239 -14.61 16.57 -7.82
C PRO A 239 -16.11 16.37 -7.65
N ASP A 240 -16.62 15.14 -7.77
CA ASP A 240 -18.05 14.86 -7.59
C ASP A 240 -18.55 15.19 -6.17
N HIS A 241 -17.65 15.24 -5.19
CA HIS A 241 -17.96 15.51 -3.78
C HIS A 241 -17.57 16.93 -3.36
N GLY A 242 -16.82 17.67 -4.18
CA GLY A 242 -16.27 18.97 -3.82
C GLY A 242 -15.23 18.88 -2.69
N GLU A 243 -14.48 17.78 -2.61
CA GLU A 243 -13.58 17.49 -1.49
C GLU A 243 -12.12 17.39 -1.94
N ILE A 244 -11.21 17.93 -1.11
CA ILE A 244 -9.77 17.71 -1.21
C ILE A 244 -9.30 17.02 0.06
N LEU A 245 -8.73 15.83 -0.09
CA LEU A 245 -8.09 15.11 0.98
C LEU A 245 -6.61 15.49 1.06
N LEU A 246 -6.18 15.90 2.24
CA LEU A 246 -4.77 16.02 2.62
C LEU A 246 -4.39 14.72 3.34
N HIS A 247 -3.64 13.87 2.64
CA HIS A 247 -3.23 12.54 3.13
C HIS A 247 -1.73 12.50 3.41
N GLY A 248 -1.30 11.65 4.36
CA GLY A 248 0.09 11.30 4.62
C GLY A 248 0.58 11.67 6.02
N HIS A 249 1.90 11.63 6.25
CA HIS A 249 2.48 11.88 7.58
C HIS A 249 2.07 13.25 8.17
N GLY A 250 1.32 13.19 9.27
CA GLY A 250 0.78 14.36 9.96
C GLY A 250 -0.38 15.05 9.23
N TRP A 251 -0.86 14.48 8.12
CA TRP A 251 -1.94 14.98 7.28
C TRP A 251 -3.08 13.96 7.28
N SER A 252 -4.26 14.35 7.79
CA SER A 252 -5.44 13.49 7.86
C SER A 252 -6.70 14.34 7.92
N SER A 253 -6.86 15.22 6.94
CA SER A 253 -7.92 16.23 6.93
C SER A 253 -8.52 16.38 5.55
N ILE A 254 -9.81 16.73 5.49
CA ILE A 254 -10.53 17.08 4.27
C ILE A 254 -10.86 18.57 4.31
N ILE A 255 -10.75 19.25 3.16
CA ILE A 255 -11.23 20.61 2.96
C ILE A 255 -12.16 20.67 1.73
N PRO A 256 -13.16 21.56 1.70
CA PRO A 256 -13.94 21.80 0.50
C PRO A 256 -13.06 22.35 -0.62
N ASP A 257 -13.20 21.86 -1.85
CA ASP A 257 -12.47 22.38 -3.00
C ASP A 257 -12.89 23.82 -3.35
N SER A 258 -14.10 24.22 -2.97
CA SER A 258 -14.58 25.60 -3.05
C SER A 258 -13.78 26.59 -2.17
N ALA A 259 -12.91 26.10 -1.29
CA ALA A 259 -12.00 26.92 -0.49
C ALA A 259 -10.66 27.18 -1.19
N LEU A 260 -10.44 26.64 -2.40
CA LEU A 260 -9.27 26.97 -3.21
C LEU A 260 -9.29 28.44 -3.61
N MET A 261 -8.13 29.10 -3.51
CA MET A 261 -7.98 30.53 -3.75
C MET A 261 -6.83 30.80 -4.71
N ASN A 262 -6.92 31.91 -5.43
CA ASN A 262 -5.85 32.36 -6.32
C ASN A 262 -4.64 32.81 -5.50
N THR A 263 -3.46 32.24 -5.80
CA THR A 263 -2.21 32.57 -5.09
C THR A 263 -1.71 33.99 -5.38
N ASN A 264 -2.13 34.63 -6.47
CA ASN A 264 -1.72 35.99 -6.80
C ASN A 264 -2.00 37.01 -5.69
N GLU A 265 -3.09 36.83 -4.94
CA GLU A 265 -3.41 37.73 -3.82
C GLU A 265 -2.54 37.46 -2.60
N PHE A 266 -2.18 36.19 -2.37
CA PHE A 266 -1.21 35.80 -1.36
C PHE A 266 0.17 36.38 -1.68
N ASP A 267 0.64 36.23 -2.92
CA ASP A 267 1.95 36.72 -3.35
C ASP A 267 2.07 38.25 -3.22
N LYS A 268 1.03 38.99 -3.66
CA LYS A 268 0.99 40.46 -3.53
C LYS A 268 1.03 40.96 -2.09
N ASN A 269 0.51 40.17 -1.15
CA ASN A 269 0.33 40.58 0.25
C ASN A 269 1.17 39.75 1.21
N TYR A 270 2.19 39.02 0.72
CA TYR A 270 2.98 38.09 1.52
C TYR A 270 3.63 38.75 2.76
N GLU A 271 4.03 40.02 2.63
CA GLU A 271 4.64 40.81 3.70
C GLU A 271 3.64 41.65 4.51
N LYS A 272 2.34 41.38 4.40
CA LYS A 272 1.29 42.13 5.09
C LYS A 272 0.63 41.31 6.20
N GLY A 273 0.29 41.99 7.30
CA GLY A 273 -0.45 41.47 8.43
C GLY A 273 -1.96 41.45 8.14
N TYR A 274 -2.50 40.26 7.85
CA TYR A 274 -3.94 40.04 7.67
C TYR A 274 -4.35 38.62 8.07
N TYR A 275 -5.64 38.44 8.35
CA TYR A 275 -6.26 37.12 8.52
C TYR A 275 -7.18 36.85 7.33
N ARG A 276 -7.00 35.69 6.68
CA ARG A 276 -7.79 35.26 5.51
C ARG A 276 -8.94 34.36 5.95
N LYS A 277 -10.14 34.65 5.46
CA LYS A 277 -11.38 33.90 5.69
C LYS A 277 -11.56 32.85 4.60
N LYS A 278 -12.44 31.87 4.86
CA LYS A 278 -12.71 30.73 3.96
C LYS A 278 -13.28 31.14 2.60
N ASP A 279 -13.97 32.28 2.53
CA ASP A 279 -14.55 32.83 1.29
C ASP A 279 -13.54 33.65 0.48
N GLY A 280 -12.27 33.67 0.88
CA GLY A 280 -11.21 34.44 0.24
C GLY A 280 -11.12 35.88 0.70
N SER A 281 -12.12 36.40 1.41
CA SER A 281 -12.04 37.72 2.04
C SER A 281 -11.01 37.74 3.16
N TRP A 282 -10.63 38.93 3.62
CA TRP A 282 -9.63 39.09 4.66
C TRP A 282 -9.96 40.28 5.56
N GLU A 283 -9.30 40.33 6.72
CA GLU A 283 -9.33 41.49 7.61
C GLU A 283 -7.91 41.84 8.09
N PRO A 284 -7.60 43.14 8.24
CA PRO A 284 -6.31 43.57 8.77
C PRO A 284 -6.02 42.94 10.13
N LYS A 285 -4.78 42.50 10.36
CA LYS A 285 -4.38 41.92 11.64
C LYS A 285 -3.00 42.40 12.04
N ASP A 286 -2.84 42.70 13.32
CA ASP A 286 -1.54 43.01 13.88
C ASP A 286 -0.74 41.71 14.03
N ILE A 287 0.21 41.48 13.12
CA ILE A 287 1.06 40.29 13.10
C ILE A 287 2.51 40.75 13.35
N PRO A 288 3.22 40.19 14.35
CA PRO A 288 4.59 40.59 14.64
C PRO A 288 5.50 40.54 13.41
N GLY A 289 6.15 41.66 13.10
CA GLY A 289 7.09 41.80 11.99
C GLY A 289 6.49 42.19 10.64
N TYR A 290 5.17 42.40 10.54
CA TYR A 290 4.51 42.75 9.28
C TYR A 290 3.66 44.02 9.40
N GLU A 291 3.67 44.85 8.36
CA GLU A 291 2.77 45.99 8.26
C GLU A 291 1.33 45.52 8.04
N LYS A 292 0.35 46.11 8.72
CA LYS A 292 -1.07 45.78 8.50
C LYS A 292 -1.45 45.97 7.03
N ARG A 293 -2.20 45.03 6.47
CA ARG A 293 -2.86 45.22 5.17
C ARG A 293 -3.98 46.24 5.32
N ILE A 294 -4.06 47.21 4.41
CA ILE A 294 -4.99 48.36 4.52
C ILE A 294 -5.79 48.62 3.24
N ASP A 295 -5.52 47.89 2.17
CA ASP A 295 -6.04 48.05 0.81
C ASP A 295 -7.00 46.94 0.39
#